data_AF-A0A848RVN4-F1
#
_entry.id   AF-A0A848RVN4-F1
#
_cell.length_a   1.000
_cell.length_b   1.000
_cell.length_c   1.000
_cell.angle_alpha   90.00
_cell.angle_beta   90.00
_cell.angle_gamma   90.00
#
_symmetry.space_group_name_H-M   'P 1'
#
loop_
_entity.id
_entity.type
_entity.pdbx_description
1 polymer ?
#
loop_
_entity_poly.entity_id
_entity_poly.type
_entity_poly.pdbx_seq_one_letter_code
_entity_poly.pdbx_strand_id
1 'polypeptide(L)'
;MPWLVRNRHIGVLCDALTRAGIDPSRWTVAALLDTMNRHNAENGVTVAASTEQHDPIGYLVWTIRSAIDPTGETPTESAARRRDQLRVEAEKWRAEAIELRARIARDDPAEVAAIIETMRAEAQRASDRMRRRSSENR
;
A
#
# COMPACT_ATOMS: atom_id res chain seq x y z
N MET A 1 16.70 -18.98 -28.71
CA MET A 1 16.24 -19.67 -27.49
C MET A 1 16.32 -21.20 -27.63
N PRO A 2 17.52 -21.81 -27.62
CA PRO A 2 17.70 -23.25 -27.91
C PRO A 2 16.91 -24.21 -27.01
N TRP A 3 16.59 -23.79 -25.78
CA TRP A 3 15.86 -24.59 -24.80
C TRP A 3 14.34 -24.62 -25.02
N LEU A 4 13.76 -23.58 -25.62
CA LEU A 4 12.34 -23.51 -25.99
C LEU A 4 12.01 -24.44 -27.17
N VAL A 5 12.96 -24.65 -28.08
CA VAL A 5 12.77 -25.36 -29.37
C VAL A 5 12.47 -26.86 -29.19
N ARG A 6 12.70 -27.44 -28.01
CA ARG A 6 12.53 -28.88 -27.77
C ARG A 6 11.17 -29.28 -27.17
N ASN A 7 10.20 -28.36 -27.04
CA ASN A 7 8.85 -28.61 -26.49
C ASN A 7 8.78 -29.28 -25.09
N ARG A 8 9.91 -29.43 -24.38
CA ARG A 8 9.97 -30.03 -23.03
C ARG A 8 9.96 -28.99 -21.90
N HIS A 9 9.98 -27.71 -22.24
CA HIS A 9 10.16 -26.64 -21.28
C HIS A 9 8.95 -26.47 -20.36
N ILE A 10 7.71 -26.65 -20.86
CA ILE A 10 6.49 -26.50 -20.06
C ILE A 10 6.45 -27.52 -18.91
N GLY A 11 6.68 -28.81 -19.20
CA GLY A 11 6.66 -29.86 -18.18
C GLY A 11 7.72 -29.64 -17.09
N VAL A 12 8.95 -29.29 -17.49
CA VAL A 12 10.03 -28.97 -16.55
C VAL A 12 9.68 -27.76 -15.68
N LEU A 13 9.01 -26.76 -16.24
CA LEU A 13 8.60 -25.55 -15.52
C LEU A 13 7.46 -25.86 -14.54
N CYS A 14 6.49 -26.67 -14.93
CA CYS A 14 5.43 -27.16 -14.04
C CYS A 14 6.01 -27.99 -12.88
N ASP A 15 6.97 -28.88 -13.15
CA ASP A 15 7.65 -29.68 -12.13
C ASP A 15 8.44 -28.78 -11.16
N ALA A 16 9.13 -27.76 -11.68
CA ALA A 16 9.88 -26.79 -10.89
C ALA A 16 8.96 -26.01 -9.93
N LEU A 17 7.84 -25.50 -10.45
CA LEU A 17 6.84 -24.77 -9.65
C LEU A 17 6.22 -25.67 -8.58
N THR A 18 5.87 -26.91 -8.95
CA THR A 18 5.29 -27.90 -8.02
C THR A 18 6.28 -28.23 -6.90
N ARG A 19 7.55 -28.47 -7.23
CA ARG A 19 8.60 -28.74 -6.23
C ARG A 19 8.92 -27.54 -5.35
N ALA A 20 8.68 -26.33 -5.83
CA ALA A 20 8.80 -25.10 -5.06
C ALA A 20 7.56 -24.84 -4.17
N GLY A 21 6.53 -25.69 -4.23
CA GLY A 21 5.31 -25.54 -3.45
C GLY A 21 4.40 -24.41 -3.93
N ILE A 22 4.55 -23.96 -5.18
CA ILE A 22 3.73 -22.89 -5.74
C ILE A 22 2.34 -23.43 -6.07
N ASP A 23 1.35 -23.01 -5.28
CA ASP A 23 -0.06 -23.34 -5.50
C ASP A 23 -0.69 -22.36 -6.52
N PRO A 24 -1.14 -22.82 -7.70
CA PRO A 24 -1.74 -21.97 -8.72
C PRO A 24 -3.10 -21.36 -8.33
N SER A 25 -3.76 -21.87 -7.28
CA SER A 25 -4.98 -21.26 -6.73
C SER A 25 -4.69 -20.00 -5.90
N ARG A 26 -3.46 -19.90 -5.36
CA ARG A 26 -3.01 -18.77 -4.52
C ARG A 26 -2.11 -17.81 -5.29
N TRP A 27 -1.25 -18.35 -6.16
CA TRP A 27 -0.28 -17.60 -6.95
C TRP A 27 -0.72 -17.45 -8.40
N THR A 28 -1.02 -16.21 -8.80
CA THR A 28 -1.17 -15.88 -10.22
C THR A 28 0.20 -15.74 -10.87
N VAL A 29 0.29 -16.00 -12.18
CA VAL A 29 1.54 -15.83 -12.94
C VAL A 29 2.07 -14.40 -12.80
N ALA A 30 1.19 -13.39 -12.85
CA ALA A 30 1.58 -12.00 -12.69
C ALA A 30 2.16 -11.71 -11.30
N ALA A 31 1.52 -12.20 -10.23
CA ALA A 31 2.01 -12.01 -8.87
C ALA A 31 3.36 -12.71 -8.65
N LEU A 32 3.53 -13.89 -9.23
CA LEU A 32 4.78 -14.64 -9.19
C LEU A 32 5.92 -13.84 -9.84
N LEU A 33 5.73 -13.41 -11.09
CA LEU A 33 6.73 -12.66 -11.85
C LEU A 33 7.04 -11.31 -11.21
N ASP A 34 6.04 -10.59 -10.72
CA ASP A 34 6.24 -9.30 -10.05
C ASP A 34 7.08 -9.46 -8.77
N THR A 35 6.80 -10.50 -7.97
CA THR A 35 7.56 -10.80 -6.75
C THR A 35 9.01 -11.14 -7.09
N MET A 36 9.24 -11.97 -8.10
CA MET A 36 10.58 -12.32 -8.57
C MET A 36 11.35 -11.09 -9.11
N ASN A 37 10.69 -10.25 -9.91
CA ASN A 37 11.29 -9.05 -10.47
C ASN A 37 11.66 -8.03 -9.39
N ARG A 38 10.78 -7.87 -8.38
CA ARG A 38 11.04 -7.01 -7.23
C ARG A 38 12.24 -7.50 -6.42
N HIS A 39 12.29 -8.79 -6.13
CA HIS A 39 13.45 -9.39 -5.47
C HIS A 39 14.74 -9.15 -6.26
N ASN A 40 14.72 -9.36 -7.57
CA ASN A 40 15.88 -9.08 -8.42
C ASN A 40 16.31 -7.62 -8.36
N ALA A 41 15.37 -6.67 -8.44
CA ALA A 41 15.64 -5.25 -8.35
C ALA A 41 16.23 -4.85 -6.99
N GLU A 42 15.66 -5.36 -5.89
CA GLU A 42 16.11 -5.11 -4.52
C GLU A 42 17.53 -5.65 -4.26
N ASN A 43 17.91 -6.74 -4.95
CA ASN A 43 19.22 -7.38 -4.81
C ASN A 43 20.21 -6.99 -5.93
N GLY A 44 19.86 -6.04 -6.80
CA GLY A 44 20.71 -5.60 -7.91
C GLY A 44 20.99 -6.69 -8.96
N VAL A 45 20.17 -7.75 -9.01
CA VAL A 45 20.31 -8.85 -9.96
C VAL A 45 19.81 -8.42 -11.32
N THR A 46 20.72 -8.34 -12.29
CA THR A 46 20.35 -8.09 -13.69
C THR A 46 20.17 -9.41 -14.42
N VAL A 47 18.98 -9.62 -15.00
CA VAL A 47 18.69 -10.82 -15.81
C VAL A 47 19.38 -10.68 -17.16
N ALA A 48 20.30 -11.60 -17.48
CA ALA A 48 20.97 -11.63 -18.79
C ALA A 48 19.95 -11.80 -19.93
N ALA A 49 20.30 -11.29 -21.11
CA ALA A 49 19.46 -11.46 -22.29
C ALA A 49 19.22 -12.96 -22.55
N SER A 50 18.04 -13.30 -23.04
CA SER A 50 17.62 -14.71 -23.17
C SER A 50 18.53 -15.58 -24.08
N THR A 51 19.32 -14.95 -24.95
CA THR A 51 20.34 -15.58 -25.80
C THR A 51 21.65 -15.89 -25.08
N GLU A 52 21.89 -15.26 -23.94
CA GLU A 52 23.12 -15.34 -23.14
C GLU A 52 22.94 -16.22 -21.88
N GLN A 53 21.71 -16.64 -21.60
CA GLN A 53 21.39 -17.48 -20.46
C GLN A 53 21.85 -18.93 -20.68
N HIS A 54 22.86 -19.36 -19.92
CA HIS A 54 23.36 -20.74 -19.93
C HIS A 54 22.35 -21.74 -19.33
N ASP A 55 21.70 -21.37 -18.22
CA ASP A 55 20.69 -22.20 -17.55
C ASP A 55 19.48 -21.37 -17.06
N PRO A 56 18.48 -21.13 -17.92
CA PRO A 56 17.31 -20.34 -17.57
C PRO A 56 16.38 -21.04 -16.56
N ILE A 57 16.36 -22.39 -16.53
CA ILE A 57 15.52 -23.14 -15.59
C ILE A 57 16.14 -23.13 -14.20
N GLY A 58 17.45 -23.38 -14.09
CA GLY A 58 18.17 -23.27 -12.83
C GLY A 58 18.05 -21.87 -12.23
N TYR A 59 18.17 -20.83 -13.06
CA TYR A 59 17.93 -19.46 -12.64
C TYR A 59 16.51 -19.24 -12.11
N LEU A 60 15.48 -19.68 -12.86
CA LEU A 60 14.08 -19.59 -12.43
C LEU A 60 13.85 -20.27 -11.07
N VAL A 61 14.33 -21.50 -10.90
CA VAL A 61 14.20 -22.28 -9.65
C VAL A 61 14.89 -21.57 -8.49
N TRP A 62 16.09 -21.03 -8.72
CA TRP A 62 16.82 -20.27 -7.72
C TRP A 62 16.06 -19.01 -7.32
N THR A 63 15.59 -18.21 -8.28
CA THR A 63 14.84 -16.98 -7.98
C THR A 63 13.54 -17.28 -7.24
N ILE A 64 12.80 -18.33 -7.63
CA ILE A 64 11.58 -18.71 -6.91
C ILE A 64 11.90 -19.03 -5.45
N ARG A 65 12.92 -19.85 -5.18
CA ARG A 65 13.30 -20.23 -3.81
C ARG A 65 13.80 -19.06 -2.96
N SER A 66 14.46 -18.08 -3.58
CA SER A 66 15.01 -16.91 -2.89
C SER A 66 13.98 -15.81 -2.65
N ALA A 67 13.01 -15.66 -3.56
CA ALA A 67 12.06 -14.55 -3.54
C ALA A 67 10.70 -14.92 -2.93
N ILE A 68 10.31 -16.20 -2.94
CA ILE A 68 8.96 -16.63 -2.62
C ILE A 68 8.96 -17.57 -1.42
N ASP A 69 8.24 -17.15 -0.38
CA ASP A 69 7.75 -18.07 0.65
C ASP A 69 6.39 -18.64 0.19
N PRO A 70 6.31 -19.94 -0.16
CA PRO A 70 5.06 -20.54 -0.64
C PRO A 70 3.98 -20.62 0.45
N THR A 71 4.37 -20.57 1.73
CA THR A 71 3.44 -20.64 2.87
C THR A 71 2.96 -19.27 3.34
N GLY A 72 3.68 -18.21 2.97
CA GLY A 72 3.37 -16.83 3.33
C GLY A 72 2.11 -16.27 2.68
N GLU A 73 1.72 -15.07 3.11
CA GLU A 73 0.64 -14.29 2.50
C GLU A 73 1.06 -13.91 1.07
N THR A 74 0.24 -14.27 0.09
CA THR A 74 0.49 -13.89 -1.31
C THR A 74 0.18 -12.40 -1.54
N PRO A 75 0.75 -11.77 -2.57
CA PRO A 75 0.42 -10.38 -2.92
C PRO A 75 -1.08 -10.17 -3.18
N THR A 76 -1.76 -11.17 -3.75
CA THR A 76 -3.21 -11.12 -4.02
C THR A 76 -4.02 -11.14 -2.72
N GLU A 77 -3.69 -12.03 -1.79
CA GLU A 77 -4.31 -12.12 -0.46
C GLU A 77 -4.07 -10.81 0.33
N SER A 78 -2.84 -10.30 0.31
CA SER A 78 -2.49 -9.04 0.97
C SER A 78 -3.27 -7.85 0.40
N ALA A 79 -3.41 -7.78 -0.93
CA ALA A 79 -4.20 -6.75 -1.59
C ALA A 79 -5.70 -6.86 -1.24
N ALA A 80 -6.24 -8.08 -1.15
CA ALA A 80 -7.63 -8.31 -0.74
C ALA A 80 -7.87 -7.84 0.69
N ARG A 81 -7.00 -8.25 1.63
CA ARG A 81 -7.07 -7.82 3.03
C ARG A 81 -6.98 -6.30 3.16
N ARG A 82 -6.09 -5.65 2.41
CA ARG A 82 -5.98 -4.19 2.41
C ARG A 82 -7.26 -3.51 1.91
N ARG A 83 -7.91 -4.04 0.87
CA ARG A 83 -9.20 -3.51 0.40
C ARG A 83 -10.28 -3.65 1.46
N ASP A 84 -10.35 -4.78 2.16
CA ASP A 84 -11.32 -4.99 3.23
C ASP A 84 -11.08 -4.03 4.41
N GLN A 85 -9.82 -3.81 4.80
CA GLN A 85 -9.46 -2.83 5.82
C GLN A 85 -9.90 -1.40 5.44
N LEU A 86 -9.61 -0.98 4.21
CA LEU A 86 -10.03 0.32 3.70
C LEU A 86 -11.56 0.47 3.66
N ARG A 87 -12.30 -0.60 3.36
CA ARG A 87 -13.77 -0.59 3.41
C ARG A 87 -14.27 -0.34 4.82
N VAL A 88 -13.74 -1.07 5.81
CA VAL A 88 -14.11 -0.91 7.22
C VAL A 88 -13.78 0.50 7.73
N GLU A 89 -12.61 1.03 7.39
CA GLU A 89 -12.22 2.40 7.75
C GLU A 89 -13.16 3.44 7.10
N ALA A 90 -13.49 3.27 5.82
CA ALA A 90 -14.43 4.16 5.14
C ALA A 90 -15.83 4.14 5.78
N GLU A 91 -16.30 2.97 6.23
CA GLU A 91 -17.57 2.84 6.96
C GLU A 91 -17.54 3.57 8.30
N LYS A 92 -16.45 3.43 9.08
CA LYS A 92 -16.27 4.18 10.33
C LYS A 92 -16.29 5.68 10.08
N TRP A 93 -15.54 6.14 9.08
CA TRP A 93 -15.47 7.56 8.73
C TRP A 93 -16.84 8.12 8.33
N ARG A 94 -17.65 7.33 7.62
CA ARG A 94 -19.03 7.69 7.27
C ARG A 94 -19.92 7.79 8.50
N ALA A 95 -19.83 6.85 9.43
CA ALA A 95 -20.61 6.86 10.67
C ALA A 95 -20.28 8.09 11.53
N GLU A 96 -18.99 8.37 11.73
CA GLU A 96 -18.50 9.55 12.46
C GLU A 96 -18.96 10.85 11.79
N ALA A 97 -18.92 10.93 10.47
CA ALA A 97 -19.40 12.10 9.74
C ALA A 97 -20.91 12.32 9.91
N ILE A 98 -21.72 11.25 9.94
CA ILE A 98 -23.16 11.34 10.21
C ILE A 98 -23.41 11.83 11.65
N GLU A 99 -22.71 11.25 12.61
CA GLU A 99 -22.85 11.63 14.02
C GLU A 99 -22.44 13.09 14.25
N LEU A 100 -21.33 13.52 13.65
CA LEU A 100 -20.87 14.91 13.71
C LEU A 100 -21.90 15.86 13.08
N ARG A 101 -22.45 15.50 11.92
CA ARG A 101 -23.53 16.29 11.29
C ARG A 101 -24.78 16.37 12.17
N ALA A 102 -25.18 15.27 12.78
CA ALA A 102 -26.32 15.24 13.70
C ALA A 102 -26.06 16.07 14.97
N ARG A 103 -24.81 16.13 15.43
CA ARG A 103 -24.40 17.00 16.55
C ARG A 103 -24.50 18.47 16.16
N ILE A 104 -23.87 18.86 15.05
CA ILE A 104 -23.92 20.23 14.53
C ILE A 104 -25.36 20.68 14.26
N ALA A 105 -26.22 19.79 13.75
CA ALA A 105 -27.63 20.10 13.51
C ALA A 105 -28.47 20.25 14.79
N ARG A 106 -28.00 19.72 15.93
CA ARG A 106 -28.63 19.92 17.24
C ARG A 106 -28.20 21.22 17.92
N ASP A 107 -27.01 21.71 17.59
CA ASP A 107 -26.51 22.98 18.14
C ASP A 107 -27.28 24.15 17.50
N ASP A 108 -27.67 25.15 18.30
CA ASP A 108 -28.34 26.35 17.78
C ASP A 108 -27.32 27.20 17.00
N PRO A 109 -27.51 27.42 15.69
CA PRO A 109 -26.57 28.20 14.88
C PRO A 109 -26.40 29.64 15.37
N ALA A 110 -27.41 30.22 16.04
CA ALA A 110 -27.31 31.57 16.62
C ALA A 110 -26.41 31.59 17.86
N GLU A 111 -26.47 30.56 18.70
CA GLU A 111 -25.62 30.41 19.88
C GLU A 111 -24.16 30.19 19.48
N VAL A 112 -23.92 29.30 18.50
CA VAL A 112 -22.58 29.06 17.95
C VAL A 112 -21.99 30.32 17.34
N ALA A 113 -22.78 31.11 16.60
CA ALA A 113 -22.32 32.38 16.03
C ALA A 113 -21.96 33.41 17.10
N ALA A 114 -22.74 33.51 18.18
CA ALA A 114 -22.46 34.40 19.29
C ALA A 114 -21.16 34.02 20.04
N ILE A 115 -20.90 32.73 20.21
CA ILE A 115 -19.65 32.22 20.79
C ILE A 115 -18.46 32.58 19.90
N ILE A 116 -18.55 32.35 18.59
CA ILE A 116 -17.48 32.67 17.62
C ILE A 116 -17.15 34.17 17.65
N GLU A 117 -18.15 35.04 17.70
CA GLU A 117 -17.94 36.48 17.73
C GLU A 117 -17.26 36.93 19.04
N THR A 118 -17.65 36.33 20.16
CA THR A 118 -17.01 36.55 21.45
C THR A 118 -15.52 36.17 21.40
N MET A 119 -15.20 34.99 20.84
CA MET A 119 -13.82 34.53 20.69
C MET A 119 -12.99 35.47 19.80
N ARG A 120 -13.56 35.97 18.70
CA ARG A 120 -12.90 36.95 17.81
C ARG A 120 -12.62 38.26 18.53
N ALA A 121 -13.58 38.79 19.27
CA ALA A 121 -13.42 40.01 20.04
C ALA A 121 -12.32 39.88 21.11
N GLU A 122 -12.21 38.73 21.77
CA GLU A 122 -11.16 38.45 22.75
C GLU A 122 -9.77 38.33 22.12
N ALA A 123 -9.66 37.63 20.99
CA ALA A 123 -8.41 37.51 20.24
C ALA A 123 -7.91 38.87 19.75
N GLN A 124 -8.82 39.72 19.25
CA GLN A 124 -8.50 41.08 18.81
C GLN A 124 -7.95 41.91 19.97
N ARG A 125 -8.64 41.90 21.12
CA ARG A 125 -8.18 42.61 22.33
C ARG A 125 -6.84 42.11 22.85
N ALA A 126 -6.59 40.79 22.77
CA ALA A 126 -5.30 40.22 23.15
C ALA A 126 -4.17 40.70 22.22
N SER A 127 -4.43 40.75 20.91
CA SER A 127 -3.47 41.22 19.91
C SER A 127 -3.16 42.71 20.06
N ASP A 128 -4.18 43.53 20.37
CA ASP A 128 -4.02 44.97 20.59
C ASP A 128 -3.23 45.26 21.86
N ARG A 129 -3.44 44.47 22.93
CA ARG A 129 -2.64 44.55 24.16
C ARG A 129 -1.16 44.20 23.90
N MET A 130 -0.89 43.17 23.10
CA MET A 130 0.49 42.83 22.73
C MET A 130 1.16 43.94 21.92
N ARG A 131 0.45 44.51 20.92
CA ARG A 131 0.99 45.61 20.10
C ARG A 131 1.32 46.86 20.92
N ARG A 132 0.45 47.24 21.86
CA ARG A 132 0.69 48.41 22.74
C ARG A 132 1.89 48.22 23.66
N ARG A 133 2.07 47.01 24.21
CA ARG A 133 3.21 46.68 25.07
C ARG A 133 4.55 46.70 24.33
N SER A 134 4.55 46.41 23.02
CA SER A 134 5.74 46.50 22.18
C SER A 134 6.10 47.93 21.74
N SER A 135 5.14 48.86 21.72
CA SER A 135 5.39 50.27 21.39
C SER A 135 5.87 51.12 22.56
N GLU A 136 5.59 50.72 23.81
CA GLU A 136 6.03 51.45 25.01
C GLU A 136 7.47 51.12 25.45
N ASN A 137 8.06 50.06 24.88
CA ASN A 137 9.37 49.54 25.29
C ASN A 137 10.49 49.86 24.27
N ARG A 138 10.30 50.92 23.46
CA ARG A 138 11.20 51.32 22.37
C ARG A 138 11.65 52.76 22.51
#